data_AF-A0A518KB93-F1
#
_entry.id   AF-A0A518KB93-F1
#
_cell.length_a   1.000
_cell.length_b   1.000
_cell.length_c   1.000
_cell.angle_alpha   90.00
_cell.angle_beta   90.00
_cell.angle_gamma   90.00
#
_symmetry.space_group_name_H-M   'P 1'
#
loop_
_entity.id
_entity.type
_entity.pdbx_description
1 polymer ?
#
loop_
_entity_poly.entity_id
_entity_poly.type
_entity_poly.pdbx_seq_one_letter_code
_entity_poly.pdbx_strand_id
1 'polypeptide(L)'
;MRTRTALAGIAAWLLGLGTVSHAAYTVPAVNLPAQTPDIVRDRVARSLASTRDQVGRVLHPFRGEFHGLGIGASRYSFAADLSGDGRVVVGYDVTTSLESRPFVWSPATGKTAYNMQPSGVLGNAFPTSISANGVYVGGHVTSSNYFSSGFLWSLASNQRLPTTLDRSREVNALSGDGKIAVGTQYRRYHFPGTSGLGYHSDGASDIGPDANYAGDLENDDDDTPSQWAYRYTRGGVLQEPGVLTSGAGYYLNSAAVDVTRDGRTVLLNGSNPTIPGRSEPFLWAADGTVKALCGYDHLQGESHYYDSFYTQAYAISADGTTVVGSAENFYFDVGWQSAAVFWRESIGWTNLGEIRTRPDQFINSAVATGVSGDGSVVIGEISSSSYKGQCIDCESTPFLWDEARGMRELSAVLQLDYGLDLSGWTLNEATGISDDGTTIIGNGRNPTGQNEAWRAVLARTTPLGDIDFDGDVDPQDYAQLKLNLGANSADSAVFYADGDLNADGRVDQADADTLLSLYQGRKQGDFNADGVVNIADYTVWRDHLGQFTGGLADSNGNGWVNHADLASWRSHFGRVLGALLPLSIPEPAAALLAATSLAFVSQRR
;
A
#
# COMPACT_ATOMS: atom_id res chain seq x y z
N MET A 1 -33.90 -56.84 2.50
CA MET A 1 -33.62 -55.79 3.50
C MET A 1 -32.30 -56.14 4.20
N ARG A 2 -31.15 -55.89 3.55
CA ARG A 2 -30.19 -54.80 3.84
C ARG A 2 -29.82 -54.66 5.33
N THR A 3 -28.85 -55.46 5.77
CA THR A 3 -28.05 -55.25 6.98
C THR A 3 -26.82 -54.42 6.65
N ARG A 4 -26.52 -53.47 7.54
CA ARG A 4 -25.49 -52.43 7.43
C ARG A 4 -24.09 -53.02 7.65
N THR A 5 -23.16 -52.71 6.75
CA THR A 5 -21.71 -52.78 6.97
C THR A 5 -21.23 -51.42 7.49
N ALA A 6 -20.65 -51.38 8.69
CA ALA A 6 -19.87 -50.25 9.18
C ALA A 6 -18.90 -50.68 10.29
N LEU A 7 -17.65 -50.25 10.12
CA LEU A 7 -16.64 -49.92 11.15
C LEU A 7 -15.90 -51.05 11.89
N ALA A 8 -14.70 -51.40 11.39
CA ALA A 8 -13.53 -51.73 12.20
C ALA A 8 -12.23 -51.68 11.37
N GLY A 9 -11.19 -51.03 11.91
CA GLY A 9 -9.81 -50.95 11.38
C GLY A 9 -9.51 -49.59 10.75
N ILE A 10 -8.50 -48.81 11.13
CA ILE A 10 -7.17 -49.15 11.68
C ILE A 10 -6.70 -47.96 12.53
N ALA A 11 -6.36 -48.23 13.79
CA ALA A 11 -5.44 -47.43 14.58
C ALA A 11 -4.04 -48.08 14.49
N ALA A 12 -3.01 -47.28 14.77
CA ALA A 12 -1.58 -47.58 14.72
C ALA A 12 -0.91 -47.38 13.35
N TRP A 13 -0.17 -46.29 13.20
CA TRP A 13 1.24 -46.23 12.77
C TRP A 13 1.76 -44.80 13.02
N LEU A 14 2.27 -44.58 14.23
CA LEU A 14 3.15 -43.47 14.59
C LEU A 14 4.57 -44.05 14.68
N LEU A 15 5.56 -43.25 14.28
CA LEU A 15 7.03 -43.45 14.35
C LEU A 15 7.70 -43.94 13.06
N GLY A 16 8.01 -42.97 12.20
CA GLY A 16 9.13 -43.02 11.25
C GLY A 16 9.73 -41.63 11.14
N LEU A 17 10.82 -41.37 11.86
CA LEU A 17 11.66 -40.20 11.68
C LEU A 17 12.28 -40.27 10.27
N GLY A 18 11.80 -39.41 9.37
CA GLY A 18 12.36 -39.19 8.05
C GLY A 18 12.33 -37.70 7.76
N THR A 19 13.49 -37.13 7.43
CA THR A 19 13.64 -35.77 6.93
C THR A 19 12.70 -35.54 5.76
N VAL A 20 11.63 -34.78 5.97
CA VAL A 20 10.77 -34.34 4.88
C VAL A 20 11.47 -33.16 4.24
N SER A 21 12.10 -33.38 3.09
CA SER A 21 12.45 -32.30 2.18
C SER A 21 11.17 -31.53 1.87
N HIS A 22 11.22 -30.21 1.98
CA HIS A 22 10.13 -29.31 1.63
C HIS A 22 9.83 -29.46 0.13
N ALA A 23 8.93 -30.40 -0.22
CA ALA A 23 8.25 -30.35 -1.49
C ALA A 23 7.39 -29.09 -1.45
N ALA A 24 7.76 -28.10 -2.25
CA ALA A 24 6.96 -26.91 -2.49
C ALA A 24 5.53 -27.36 -2.81
N TYR A 25 4.59 -27.02 -1.94
CA TYR A 25 3.18 -27.04 -2.31
C TYR A 25 3.01 -25.96 -3.37
N THR A 26 3.20 -26.30 -4.63
CA THR A 26 2.62 -25.53 -5.72
C THR A 26 1.12 -25.60 -5.50
N VAL A 27 0.53 -24.55 -4.94
CA VAL A 27 -0.91 -24.38 -5.06
C VAL A 27 -1.13 -24.17 -6.56
N PRO A 28 -1.74 -25.13 -7.27
CA PRO A 28 -2.08 -24.89 -8.65
C PRO A 28 -3.05 -23.71 -8.59
N ALA A 29 -2.89 -22.71 -9.47
CA ALA A 29 -4.05 -21.95 -9.94
C ALA A 29 -5.18 -22.96 -10.06
N VAL A 30 -6.26 -22.80 -9.29
CA VAL A 30 -7.24 -23.88 -9.19
C VAL A 30 -7.75 -24.06 -10.61
N ASN A 31 -7.33 -25.14 -11.27
CA ASN A 31 -7.57 -25.42 -12.68
C ASN A 31 -9.04 -25.85 -12.82
N LEU A 32 -9.94 -25.01 -12.33
CA LEU A 32 -11.36 -25.14 -12.45
C LEU A 32 -11.66 -25.12 -13.95
N PRO A 33 -12.36 -26.13 -14.48
CA PRO A 33 -12.62 -26.25 -15.90
C PRO A 33 -13.08 -24.93 -16.50
N ALA A 34 -12.70 -24.62 -17.74
CA ALA A 34 -13.05 -23.40 -18.49
C ALA A 34 -14.54 -22.98 -18.35
N GLN A 35 -15.44 -23.93 -18.13
CA GLN A 35 -16.88 -23.74 -17.96
C GLN A 35 -17.35 -23.40 -16.52
N THR A 36 -16.44 -23.33 -15.55
CA THR A 36 -16.78 -22.97 -14.17
C THR A 36 -17.08 -21.47 -14.10
N PRO A 37 -18.24 -21.04 -13.56
CA PRO A 37 -18.59 -19.63 -13.48
C PRO A 37 -17.53 -18.81 -12.74
N ASP A 38 -17.22 -17.61 -13.23
CA ASP A 38 -16.22 -16.71 -12.63
C ASP A 38 -16.47 -16.47 -11.14
N ILE A 39 -17.73 -16.34 -10.71
CA ILE A 39 -18.10 -16.19 -9.29
C ILE A 39 -17.61 -17.34 -8.39
N VAL A 40 -17.54 -18.57 -8.92
CA VAL A 40 -17.05 -19.75 -8.20
C VAL A 40 -15.53 -19.75 -8.18
N ARG A 41 -14.90 -19.44 -9.31
CA ARG A 41 -13.44 -19.33 -9.40
C ARG A 41 -12.89 -18.23 -8.49
N ASP A 42 -13.49 -17.05 -8.56
CA ASP A 42 -13.12 -15.92 -7.73
C ASP A 42 -13.28 -16.21 -6.26
N ARG A 43 -14.29 -16.99 -5.87
CA ARG A 43 -14.45 -17.42 -4.47
C ARG A 43 -13.27 -18.29 -4.04
N VAL A 44 -12.78 -19.16 -4.92
CA VAL A 44 -11.65 -20.04 -4.62
C VAL A 44 -10.33 -19.25 -4.58
N ALA A 45 -10.07 -18.34 -5.53
CA ALA A 45 -8.91 -17.46 -5.45
C ALA A 45 -8.97 -16.51 -4.24
N ARG A 46 -10.14 -15.94 -3.94
CA ARG A 46 -10.33 -15.21 -2.68
C ARG A 46 -10.05 -16.09 -1.49
N SER A 47 -10.45 -17.36 -1.50
CA SER A 47 -10.10 -18.26 -0.39
C SER A 47 -8.61 -18.55 -0.30
N LEU A 48 -7.81 -18.36 -1.36
CA LEU A 48 -6.35 -18.45 -1.33
C LEU A 48 -5.70 -17.15 -0.82
N ALA A 49 -6.23 -16.00 -1.24
CA ALA A 49 -5.86 -14.67 -0.74
C ALA A 49 -6.27 -14.47 0.74
N SER A 50 -7.40 -15.05 1.13
CA SER A 50 -8.02 -14.93 2.45
C SER A 50 -7.87 -16.20 3.30
N THR A 51 -7.18 -17.24 2.82
CA THR A 51 -6.89 -18.40 3.67
C THR A 51 -6.05 -17.88 4.82
N ARG A 52 -6.57 -18.07 6.03
CA ARG A 52 -5.81 -17.85 7.27
C ARG A 52 -4.44 -18.49 7.12
N ASP A 53 -3.41 -17.77 7.54
CA ASP A 53 -2.06 -18.29 7.68
C ASP A 53 -2.11 -19.69 8.29
N GLN A 54 -1.80 -20.71 7.48
CA GLN A 54 -1.73 -22.07 8.00
C GLN A 54 -0.52 -22.24 8.93
N VAL A 55 0.48 -21.36 8.79
CA VAL A 55 1.63 -21.25 9.69
C VAL A 55 1.23 -20.67 11.06
N GLY A 56 0.26 -19.76 11.10
CA GLY A 56 -0.23 -19.12 12.34
C GLY A 56 -1.28 -19.91 13.12
N ARG A 57 -1.74 -21.09 12.63
CA ARG A 57 -2.79 -21.86 13.32
C ARG A 57 -2.32 -22.58 14.59
N VAL A 58 -1.01 -22.66 14.81
CA VAL A 58 -0.44 -23.33 16.00
C VAL A 58 0.22 -22.33 16.96
N LEU A 59 0.54 -21.10 16.51
CA LEU A 59 1.15 -20.05 17.33
C LEU A 59 0.69 -18.65 16.86
N HIS A 60 -0.27 -18.05 17.59
CA HIS A 60 -0.67 -16.63 17.63
C HIS A 60 -1.36 -15.96 16.40
N PRO A 61 -2.38 -15.11 16.61
CA PRO A 61 -2.88 -14.23 15.56
C PRO A 61 -1.85 -13.12 15.28
N PHE A 62 -1.31 -13.12 14.05
CA PHE A 62 -0.59 -12.05 13.35
C PHE A 62 0.19 -11.05 14.21
N ARG A 63 1.47 -11.38 14.39
CA ARG A 63 2.50 -10.50 14.91
C ARG A 63 2.88 -9.50 13.81
N GLY A 64 3.18 -8.24 14.16
CA GLY A 64 3.99 -7.38 13.31
C GLY A 64 5.19 -8.16 12.78
N GLU A 65 5.40 -8.05 11.48
CA GLU A 65 6.43 -8.80 10.79
C GLU A 65 7.06 -7.91 9.73
N PHE A 66 8.36 -8.07 9.58
CA PHE A 66 9.12 -7.53 8.46
C PHE A 66 9.90 -8.68 7.85
N HIS A 67 9.74 -8.90 6.55
CA HIS A 67 10.50 -9.93 5.86
C HIS A 67 10.67 -9.62 4.37
N GLY A 68 11.78 -10.10 3.81
CA GLY A 68 11.96 -10.18 2.37
C GLY A 68 11.02 -11.21 1.73
N LEU A 69 10.66 -11.02 0.47
CA LEU A 69 9.85 -11.96 -0.32
C LEU A 69 10.71 -13.04 -1.02
N GLY A 70 12.03 -12.96 -0.88
CA GLY A 70 13.03 -13.85 -1.46
C GLY A 70 13.48 -13.40 -2.86
N ILE A 71 14.71 -13.77 -3.21
CA ILE A 71 15.28 -13.60 -4.57
C ILE A 71 15.55 -14.95 -5.28
N GLY A 72 15.70 -16.06 -4.54
CA GLY A 72 15.96 -17.37 -5.14
C GLY A 72 17.21 -17.39 -6.02
N ALA A 73 17.08 -17.87 -7.26
CA ALA A 73 18.15 -17.87 -8.28
C ALA A 73 18.18 -16.58 -9.13
N SER A 74 17.33 -15.62 -8.82
CA SER A 74 17.22 -14.34 -9.53
C SER A 74 18.28 -13.35 -9.05
N ARG A 75 18.56 -12.33 -9.86
CA ARG A 75 19.51 -11.26 -9.52
C ARG A 75 18.94 -10.32 -8.46
N TYR A 76 17.65 -9.98 -8.58
CA TYR A 76 16.87 -9.19 -7.62
C TYR A 76 15.37 -9.42 -7.84
N SER A 77 14.54 -8.99 -6.88
CA SER A 77 13.08 -9.03 -6.93
C SER A 77 12.48 -7.64 -6.66
N PHE A 78 11.32 -7.36 -7.26
CA PHE A 78 10.57 -6.12 -7.08
C PHE A 78 9.10 -6.37 -6.73
N ALA A 79 8.56 -5.70 -5.72
CA ALA A 79 7.14 -5.63 -5.40
C ALA A 79 6.50 -4.43 -6.10
N ALA A 80 5.37 -4.67 -6.78
CA ALA A 80 4.67 -3.67 -7.57
C ALA A 80 3.38 -3.18 -6.90
N ASP A 81 2.56 -4.08 -6.36
CA ASP A 81 1.27 -3.74 -5.74
C ASP A 81 0.79 -4.85 -4.78
N LEU A 82 -0.19 -4.55 -3.93
CA LEU A 82 -0.77 -5.45 -2.93
C LEU A 82 -2.31 -5.38 -2.86
N SER A 83 -2.93 -6.46 -2.39
CA SER A 83 -4.38 -6.49 -2.12
C SER A 83 -4.78 -5.51 -1.02
N GLY A 84 -6.07 -5.17 -0.94
CA GLY A 84 -6.57 -4.18 0.03
C GLY A 84 -6.45 -4.62 1.50
N ASP A 85 -6.25 -5.91 1.75
CA ASP A 85 -5.92 -6.46 3.09
C ASP A 85 -4.42 -6.78 3.25
N GLY A 86 -3.59 -6.41 2.29
CA GLY A 86 -2.15 -6.60 2.28
C GLY A 86 -1.66 -8.05 2.21
N ARG A 87 -2.54 -9.02 1.95
CA ARG A 87 -2.20 -10.46 1.98
C ARG A 87 -1.75 -11.03 0.64
N VAL A 88 -1.94 -10.34 -0.47
CA VAL A 88 -1.42 -10.79 -1.77
C VAL A 88 -0.55 -9.69 -2.34
N VAL A 89 0.68 -10.02 -2.68
CA VAL A 89 1.63 -9.09 -3.30
C VAL A 89 1.95 -9.59 -4.70
N VAL A 90 1.92 -8.69 -5.68
CA VAL A 90 2.38 -8.96 -7.05
C VAL A 90 3.67 -8.21 -7.33
N GLY A 91 4.49 -8.79 -8.18
CA GLY A 91 5.79 -8.24 -8.50
C GLY A 91 6.50 -9.07 -9.55
N TYR A 92 7.78 -8.85 -9.72
CA TYR A 92 8.58 -9.61 -10.66
C TYR A 92 10.01 -9.83 -10.16
N ASP A 93 10.57 -10.96 -10.55
CA ASP A 93 11.98 -11.28 -10.40
C ASP A 93 12.72 -10.91 -11.67
N VAL A 94 13.95 -10.42 -11.54
CA VAL A 94 14.84 -10.27 -12.69
C VAL A 94 15.95 -11.30 -12.60
N THR A 95 16.04 -12.16 -13.60
CA THR A 95 17.01 -13.24 -13.64
C THR A 95 18.42 -12.73 -13.93
N THR A 96 19.43 -13.60 -13.79
CA THR A 96 20.81 -13.31 -14.19
C THR A 96 20.95 -13.05 -15.70
N SER A 97 19.99 -13.51 -16.52
CA SER A 97 19.91 -13.22 -17.95
C SER A 97 19.04 -11.99 -18.27
N LEU A 98 18.70 -11.16 -17.27
CA LEU A 98 17.89 -9.94 -17.40
C LEU A 98 16.47 -10.18 -17.94
N GLU A 99 15.91 -11.37 -17.69
CA GLU A 99 14.52 -11.69 -17.98
C GLU A 99 13.66 -11.30 -16.77
N SER A 100 12.51 -10.67 -17.00
CA SER A 100 11.52 -10.38 -15.96
C SER A 100 10.54 -11.54 -15.82
N ARG A 101 10.34 -12.02 -14.58
CA ARG A 101 9.45 -13.14 -14.26
C ARG A 101 8.44 -12.73 -13.20
N PRO A 102 7.17 -12.55 -13.56
CA PRO A 102 6.12 -12.20 -12.61
C PRO A 102 6.02 -13.22 -11.47
N PHE A 103 5.77 -12.73 -10.26
CA PHE A 103 5.45 -13.54 -9.10
C PHE A 103 4.18 -13.04 -8.41
N VAL A 104 3.61 -13.95 -7.62
CA VAL A 104 2.58 -13.64 -6.63
C VAL A 104 3.04 -14.22 -5.31
N TRP A 105 3.00 -13.41 -4.26
CA TRP A 105 3.22 -13.85 -2.89
C TRP A 105 1.89 -13.83 -2.13
N SER A 106 1.69 -14.83 -1.27
CA SER A 106 0.64 -14.82 -0.24
C SER A 106 1.12 -15.59 1.00
N PRO A 107 0.55 -15.36 2.19
CA PRO A 107 0.91 -16.12 3.39
C PRO A 107 0.72 -17.63 3.21
N ALA A 108 -0.30 -18.03 2.44
CA ALA A 108 -0.60 -19.44 2.19
C ALA A 108 0.39 -20.14 1.24
N THR A 109 1.00 -19.39 0.31
CA THR A 109 1.81 -19.97 -0.78
C THR A 109 3.27 -19.58 -0.75
N GLY A 110 3.64 -18.54 0.01
CA GLY A 110 4.88 -17.81 -0.19
C GLY A 110 4.97 -17.25 -1.62
N LYS A 111 6.19 -16.86 -2.02
CA LYS A 111 6.45 -16.32 -3.36
C LYS A 111 6.42 -17.43 -4.40
N THR A 112 5.50 -17.31 -5.36
CA THR A 112 5.31 -18.27 -6.46
C THR A 112 5.42 -17.56 -7.80
N ALA A 113 6.20 -18.12 -8.74
CA ALA A 113 6.29 -17.59 -10.09
C ALA A 113 5.01 -17.88 -10.89
N TYR A 114 4.55 -16.89 -11.66
CA TYR A 114 3.39 -17.00 -12.54
C TYR A 114 3.75 -16.62 -13.97
N ASN A 115 3.34 -17.44 -14.93
CA ASN A 115 3.49 -17.09 -16.34
C ASN A 115 2.34 -16.17 -16.77
N MET A 116 2.45 -14.87 -16.46
CA MET A 116 1.47 -13.85 -16.85
C MET A 116 1.68 -13.31 -18.28
N GLN A 117 2.26 -14.13 -19.17
CA GLN A 117 2.54 -13.74 -20.54
C GLN A 117 1.37 -14.11 -21.47
N PRO A 118 0.80 -13.14 -22.21
CA PRO A 118 -0.20 -13.42 -23.21
C PRO A 118 0.26 -14.39 -24.32
N SER A 119 -0.61 -15.33 -24.71
CA SER A 119 -0.31 -16.25 -25.82
C SER A 119 0.03 -15.51 -27.11
N GLY A 120 1.16 -15.87 -27.73
CA GLY A 120 1.65 -15.24 -28.98
C GLY A 120 2.35 -13.89 -28.80
N VAL A 121 2.49 -13.40 -27.57
CA VAL A 121 3.24 -12.18 -27.21
C VAL A 121 4.57 -12.63 -26.62
N LEU A 122 5.70 -12.13 -27.14
CA LEU A 122 7.06 -12.48 -26.69
C LEU A 122 7.68 -11.28 -25.98
N GLY A 123 8.09 -11.42 -24.72
CA GLY A 123 8.72 -10.33 -23.99
C GLY A 123 8.72 -10.51 -22.49
N ASN A 124 9.13 -9.47 -21.78
CA ASN A 124 9.16 -9.41 -20.33
C ASN A 124 7.79 -8.93 -19.81
N ALA A 125 7.18 -9.68 -18.91
CA ALA A 125 5.91 -9.32 -18.29
C ALA A 125 6.13 -8.57 -16.98
N PHE A 126 5.40 -7.47 -16.80
CA PHE A 126 5.46 -6.58 -15.65
C PHE A 126 4.05 -6.41 -15.07
N PRO A 127 3.71 -7.09 -13.96
CA PRO A 127 2.51 -6.74 -13.22
C PRO A 127 2.70 -5.35 -12.61
N THR A 128 1.66 -4.53 -12.71
CA THR A 128 1.61 -3.15 -12.20
C THR A 128 0.59 -2.99 -11.10
N SER A 129 -0.46 -3.83 -11.08
CA SER A 129 -1.55 -3.73 -10.12
C SER A 129 -2.22 -5.06 -9.80
N ILE A 130 -2.83 -5.14 -8.62
CA ILE A 130 -3.71 -6.23 -8.20
C ILE A 130 -5.02 -5.65 -7.65
N SER A 131 -6.15 -6.24 -8.02
CA SER A 131 -7.45 -5.84 -7.48
C SER A 131 -7.48 -6.04 -5.95
N ALA A 132 -8.11 -5.13 -5.21
CA ALA A 132 -8.15 -5.16 -3.74
C ALA A 132 -8.65 -6.49 -3.12
N ASN A 133 -9.43 -7.29 -3.85
CA ASN A 133 -9.85 -8.63 -3.41
C ASN A 133 -8.80 -9.75 -3.61
N GLY A 134 -7.62 -9.43 -4.13
CA GLY A 134 -6.49 -10.34 -4.34
C GLY A 134 -6.66 -11.36 -5.48
N VAL A 135 -7.56 -11.14 -6.44
CA VAL A 135 -7.87 -12.14 -7.50
C VAL A 135 -7.30 -11.81 -8.88
N TYR A 136 -7.27 -10.53 -9.24
CA TYR A 136 -6.96 -10.10 -10.61
C TYR A 136 -5.71 -9.25 -10.66
N VAL A 137 -4.84 -9.52 -11.63
CA VAL A 137 -3.58 -8.82 -11.81
C VAL A 137 -3.59 -8.11 -13.15
N GLY A 138 -3.27 -6.82 -13.13
CA GLY A 138 -3.07 -5.96 -14.30
C GLY A 138 -1.59 -5.76 -14.56
N GLY A 139 -1.24 -5.53 -15.82
CA GLY A 139 0.12 -5.22 -16.18
C GLY A 139 0.32 -5.10 -17.68
N HIS A 140 1.58 -5.17 -18.09
CA HIS A 140 1.96 -5.09 -19.49
C HIS A 140 3.15 -5.98 -19.83
N VAL A 141 3.34 -6.23 -21.13
CA VAL A 141 4.52 -6.93 -21.66
C VAL A 141 5.29 -6.00 -22.59
N THR A 142 6.59 -5.83 -22.31
CA THR A 142 7.49 -5.08 -23.20
C THR A 142 8.25 -6.03 -24.13
N SER A 143 8.47 -5.61 -25.37
CA SER A 143 9.17 -6.38 -26.39
C SER A 143 9.91 -5.45 -27.35
N SER A 144 10.90 -5.97 -28.08
CA SER A 144 11.58 -5.21 -29.14
C SER A 144 10.66 -4.85 -30.31
N ASN A 145 9.50 -5.49 -30.45
CA ASN A 145 8.61 -5.37 -31.61
C ASN A 145 7.34 -4.52 -31.37
N TYR A 146 7.09 -4.07 -30.15
CA TYR A 146 5.93 -3.23 -29.80
C TYR A 146 6.22 -2.48 -28.50
N PHE A 147 5.67 -1.26 -28.38
CA PHE A 147 5.87 -0.42 -27.19
C PHE A 147 5.43 -1.12 -25.90
N SER A 148 4.19 -1.65 -25.90
CA SER A 148 3.64 -2.33 -24.74
C SER A 148 2.46 -3.23 -25.14
N SER A 149 2.13 -4.24 -24.33
CA SER A 149 0.96 -5.09 -24.53
C SER A 149 0.32 -5.43 -23.19
N GLY A 150 -0.79 -4.76 -22.89
CA GLY A 150 -1.52 -4.88 -21.64
C GLY A 150 -2.08 -6.29 -21.43
N PHE A 151 -2.15 -6.72 -20.18
CA PHE A 151 -2.81 -7.95 -19.80
C PHE A 151 -3.67 -7.77 -18.55
N LEU A 152 -4.73 -8.57 -18.48
CA LEU A 152 -5.52 -8.79 -17.27
C LEU A 152 -5.54 -10.29 -16.97
N TRP A 153 -5.05 -10.65 -15.80
CA TRP A 153 -4.84 -12.03 -15.38
C TRP A 153 -5.73 -12.40 -14.22
N SER A 154 -6.27 -13.63 -14.23
CA SER A 154 -7.04 -14.19 -13.12
C SER A 154 -6.22 -15.27 -12.41
N LEU A 155 -5.90 -15.05 -11.13
CA LEU A 155 -5.23 -16.05 -10.29
C LEU A 155 -6.08 -17.30 -10.06
N ALA A 156 -7.40 -17.17 -10.25
CA ALA A 156 -8.36 -18.26 -10.07
C ALA A 156 -8.46 -19.24 -11.23
N SER A 157 -8.14 -18.80 -12.45
CA SER A 157 -8.46 -19.54 -13.67
C SER A 157 -7.27 -19.73 -14.60
N ASN A 158 -6.10 -19.16 -14.25
CA ASN A 158 -4.91 -19.16 -15.11
C ASN A 158 -5.22 -18.69 -16.55
N GLN A 159 -6.33 -17.94 -16.72
CA GLN A 159 -6.86 -17.50 -18.01
C GLN A 159 -6.73 -15.98 -18.13
N ARG A 160 -6.33 -15.59 -19.34
CA ARG A 160 -6.21 -14.21 -19.82
C ARG A 160 -7.60 -13.64 -20.13
N LEU A 161 -7.92 -12.49 -19.54
CA LEU A 161 -9.05 -11.64 -19.91
C LEU A 161 -8.59 -10.62 -21.00
N PRO A 162 -9.47 -10.10 -21.87
CA PRO A 162 -9.58 -10.44 -23.30
C PRO A 162 -8.56 -9.78 -24.27
N THR A 163 -8.66 -10.15 -25.55
CA THR A 163 -7.83 -9.68 -26.70
C THR A 163 -7.97 -8.19 -27.04
N THR A 164 -8.85 -7.44 -26.35
CA THR A 164 -9.12 -6.02 -26.59
C THR A 164 -8.10 -5.08 -25.96
N LEU A 165 -7.22 -5.58 -25.09
CA LEU A 165 -5.98 -4.90 -24.71
C LEU A 165 -4.92 -5.30 -25.74
N ASP A 166 -5.06 -4.69 -26.92
CA ASP A 166 -4.19 -4.88 -28.06
C ASP A 166 -2.85 -4.16 -27.87
N ARG A 167 -2.02 -4.21 -28.91
CA ARG A 167 -0.68 -3.61 -28.91
C ARG A 167 -0.78 -2.11 -28.60
N SER A 168 0.16 -1.62 -27.80
CA SER A 168 0.28 -0.22 -27.35
C SER A 168 -0.69 0.21 -26.25
N ARG A 169 -1.15 -0.71 -25.39
CA ARG A 169 -1.89 -0.39 -24.15
C ARG A 169 -1.18 -0.93 -22.93
N GLU A 170 -1.29 -0.22 -21.83
CA GLU A 170 -0.84 -0.65 -20.49
C GLU A 170 -2.03 -0.64 -19.54
N VAL A 171 -2.05 -1.59 -18.60
CA VAL A 171 -2.97 -1.54 -17.46
C VAL A 171 -2.19 -0.98 -16.29
N ASN A 172 -2.68 0.09 -15.68
CA ASN A 172 -1.99 0.78 -14.59
C ASN A 172 -2.65 0.42 -13.25
N ALA A 173 -3.98 0.38 -13.18
CA ALA A 173 -4.71 0.05 -11.96
C ALA A 173 -6.01 -0.73 -12.20
N LEU A 174 -6.53 -1.34 -11.14
CA LEU A 174 -7.73 -2.18 -11.13
C LEU A 174 -8.71 -1.77 -10.03
N SER A 175 -10.01 -1.84 -10.29
CA SER A 175 -11.01 -1.74 -9.23
C SER A 175 -10.88 -2.88 -8.22
N GLY A 176 -11.48 -2.72 -7.04
CA GLY A 176 -11.39 -3.70 -5.95
C GLY A 176 -11.91 -5.10 -6.31
N ASP A 177 -12.82 -5.19 -7.27
CA ASP A 177 -13.31 -6.46 -7.81
C ASP A 177 -12.65 -6.90 -9.14
N GLY A 178 -11.73 -6.09 -9.68
CA GLY A 178 -11.04 -6.30 -10.94
C GLY A 178 -11.92 -6.24 -12.19
N LYS A 179 -13.17 -5.73 -12.09
CA LYS A 179 -14.05 -5.56 -13.24
C LYS A 179 -13.74 -4.32 -14.05
N ILE A 180 -13.15 -3.30 -13.43
CA ILE A 180 -12.66 -2.11 -14.11
C ILE A 180 -11.14 -2.19 -14.14
N ALA A 181 -10.56 -1.99 -15.33
CA ALA A 181 -9.14 -1.78 -15.52
C ALA A 181 -8.93 -0.41 -16.16
N VAL A 182 -7.97 0.34 -15.67
CA VAL A 182 -7.61 1.65 -16.22
C VAL A 182 -6.15 1.64 -16.65
N GLY A 183 -5.81 2.46 -17.63
CA GLY A 183 -4.42 2.59 -18.04
C GLY A 183 -4.25 3.53 -19.22
N THR A 184 -3.09 3.44 -19.87
CA THR A 184 -2.69 4.35 -20.94
C THR A 184 -2.57 3.61 -22.27
N GLN A 185 -3.09 4.21 -23.33
CA GLN A 185 -2.89 3.81 -24.71
C GLN A 185 -1.90 4.76 -25.39
N TYR A 186 -0.92 4.19 -26.10
CA TYR A 186 0.05 4.92 -26.91
C TYR A 186 -0.36 4.83 -28.38
N ARG A 187 -0.60 5.97 -29.05
CA ARG A 187 -0.84 6.00 -30.50
C ARG A 187 0.31 6.72 -31.20
N ARG A 188 0.80 6.16 -32.30
CA ARG A 188 1.65 6.89 -33.25
C ARG A 188 0.72 7.59 -34.25
N TYR A 189 0.87 8.90 -34.43
CA TYR A 189 0.34 9.54 -35.62
C TYR A 189 1.16 9.05 -36.82
N HIS A 190 0.53 8.34 -37.74
CA HIS A 190 1.10 8.07 -39.05
C HIS A 190 0.23 8.79 -40.08
N PHE A 191 0.64 9.98 -40.52
CA PHE A 191 0.06 10.57 -41.73
C PHE A 191 0.65 9.83 -42.94
N PRO A 192 -0.14 9.06 -43.71
CA PRO A 192 0.36 8.54 -44.96
C PRO A 192 0.53 9.73 -45.92
N GLY A 193 1.79 10.10 -46.17
CA GLY A 193 2.27 11.01 -47.22
C GLY A 193 1.26 12.00 -47.79
N THR A 194 1.29 13.25 -47.31
CA THR A 194 0.70 14.41 -47.99
C THR A 194 1.56 14.80 -49.21
N SER A 195 1.58 13.94 -50.22
CA SER A 195 1.91 14.35 -51.59
C SER A 195 0.80 13.89 -52.52
N GLY A 196 -0.28 14.66 -52.50
CA GLY A 196 -1.37 14.59 -53.46
C GLY A 196 -2.41 13.53 -53.12
N LEU A 197 -3.56 13.96 -52.63
CA LEU A 197 -4.90 13.70 -53.17
C LEU A 197 -5.93 14.28 -52.19
N GLY A 198 -6.91 14.98 -52.73
CA GLY A 198 -7.85 15.80 -51.97
C GLY A 198 -8.77 15.02 -51.03
N TYR A 199 -9.28 15.75 -50.04
CA TYR A 199 -10.50 15.52 -49.27
C TYR A 199 -11.23 14.20 -49.56
N HIS A 200 -11.03 13.21 -48.70
CA HIS A 200 -12.04 12.19 -48.44
C HIS A 200 -12.34 12.15 -46.95
N SER A 201 -13.49 12.73 -46.61
CA SER A 201 -14.13 12.84 -45.31
C SER A 201 -14.80 11.55 -44.83
N ASP A 202 -14.40 10.38 -45.31
CA ASP A 202 -15.12 9.13 -45.04
C ASP A 202 -14.27 8.22 -44.15
N GLY A 203 -14.35 8.45 -42.83
CA GLY A 203 -13.71 7.60 -41.81
C GLY A 203 -13.42 8.24 -40.45
N ALA A 204 -13.79 9.51 -40.23
CA ALA A 204 -13.54 10.21 -38.96
C ALA A 204 -14.62 9.92 -37.89
N SER A 205 -14.92 8.65 -37.63
CA SER A 205 -15.77 8.24 -36.48
C SER A 205 -14.97 7.63 -35.32
N ASP A 206 -13.66 7.41 -35.49
CA ASP A 206 -12.74 6.83 -34.48
C ASP A 206 -11.69 7.83 -33.95
N ILE A 207 -11.79 9.09 -34.35
CA ILE A 207 -10.93 10.18 -33.85
C ILE A 207 -11.84 11.08 -33.02
N GLY A 208 -11.39 11.45 -31.81
CA GLY A 208 -12.14 12.25 -30.84
C GLY A 208 -12.73 13.57 -31.39
N PRO A 209 -13.43 14.33 -30.55
CA PRO A 209 -14.53 15.22 -30.97
C PRO A 209 -14.17 16.47 -31.80
N ASP A 210 -12.91 16.67 -32.24
CA ASP A 210 -12.59 17.79 -33.11
C ASP A 210 -11.51 17.47 -34.16
N ALA A 211 -11.95 17.31 -35.42
CA ALA A 211 -11.08 17.12 -36.57
C ALA A 211 -10.36 18.42 -37.00
N ASN A 212 -10.78 19.59 -36.49
CA ASN A 212 -10.28 20.87 -36.97
C ASN A 212 -9.02 21.37 -36.27
N TYR A 213 -8.61 20.77 -35.14
CA TYR A 213 -7.37 21.15 -34.43
C TYR A 213 -6.18 20.24 -34.75
N ALA A 214 -6.40 19.11 -35.43
CA ALA A 214 -5.35 18.21 -35.90
C ALA A 214 -4.44 18.85 -36.97
N GLY A 215 -4.89 19.94 -37.61
CA GLY A 215 -4.11 20.68 -38.61
C GLY A 215 -3.02 21.59 -38.05
N ASP A 216 -3.09 21.98 -36.77
CA ASP A 216 -2.06 22.86 -36.15
C ASP A 216 -0.88 22.07 -35.56
N LEU A 217 -0.97 20.74 -35.49
CA LEU A 217 0.14 19.85 -35.13
C LEU A 217 1.01 19.45 -36.35
N GLU A 218 0.74 20.00 -37.53
CA GLU A 218 1.48 19.69 -38.78
C GLU A 218 2.95 20.15 -38.80
N ASN A 219 3.45 20.84 -37.76
CA ASN A 219 4.77 21.48 -37.78
C ASN A 219 5.82 20.99 -36.77
N ASP A 220 5.50 20.03 -35.89
CA ASP A 220 6.53 19.43 -35.04
C ASP A 220 6.92 18.05 -35.58
N ASP A 221 8.14 17.96 -36.12
CA ASP A 221 8.87 16.75 -36.49
C ASP A 221 9.15 15.81 -35.28
N ASP A 222 8.51 16.02 -34.13
CA ASP A 222 8.70 15.22 -32.92
C ASP A 222 7.80 13.97 -32.95
N ASP A 223 8.43 12.87 -33.32
CA ASP A 223 7.98 11.46 -33.42
C ASP A 223 7.43 10.85 -32.09
N THR A 224 6.94 11.69 -31.15
CA THR A 224 6.49 11.26 -29.82
C THR A 224 5.05 10.71 -29.87
N PRO A 225 4.80 9.46 -29.42
CA PRO A 225 3.46 8.89 -29.40
C PRO A 225 2.60 9.60 -28.35
N SER A 226 1.44 10.11 -28.76
CA SER A 226 0.46 10.72 -27.86
C SER A 226 -0.18 9.66 -26.95
N GLN A 227 -0.44 10.06 -25.70
CA GLN A 227 -0.95 9.20 -24.62
C GLN A 227 -2.44 9.44 -24.38
N TRP A 228 -3.23 8.38 -24.32
CA TRP A 228 -4.65 8.45 -23.96
C TRP A 228 -5.01 7.50 -22.83
N ALA A 229 -5.58 8.07 -21.77
CA ALA A 229 -6.16 7.32 -20.69
C ALA A 229 -7.39 6.56 -21.19
N TYR A 230 -7.58 5.34 -20.69
CA TYR A 230 -8.79 4.57 -20.94
C TYR A 230 -9.31 3.92 -19.66
N ARG A 231 -10.60 3.62 -19.69
CA ARG A 231 -11.30 2.78 -18.71
C ARG A 231 -11.93 1.61 -19.44
N TYR A 232 -11.55 0.40 -19.05
CA TYR A 232 -12.07 -0.84 -19.58
C TYR A 232 -12.98 -1.52 -18.56
N THR A 233 -14.23 -1.79 -18.96
CA THR A 233 -15.14 -2.64 -18.20
C THR A 233 -15.08 -4.06 -18.75
N ARG A 234 -14.84 -5.01 -17.85
CA ARG A 234 -14.84 -6.44 -18.18
C ARG A 234 -16.18 -6.83 -18.81
N GLY A 235 -16.11 -7.28 -20.06
CA GLY A 235 -17.27 -7.42 -20.94
C GLY A 235 -17.11 -6.70 -22.28
N GLY A 236 -16.06 -5.88 -22.44
CA GLY A 236 -15.63 -5.35 -23.74
C GLY A 236 -15.88 -3.85 -23.94
N VAL A 237 -16.39 -3.14 -22.93
CA VAL A 237 -16.66 -1.70 -23.07
C VAL A 237 -15.39 -0.94 -22.71
N LEU A 238 -14.82 -0.25 -23.70
CA LEU A 238 -13.71 0.68 -23.52
C LEU A 238 -14.24 2.10 -23.63
N GLN A 239 -13.82 2.95 -22.70
CA GLN A 239 -14.17 4.36 -22.63
C GLN A 239 -12.89 5.19 -22.55
N GLU A 240 -12.96 6.41 -23.03
CA GLU A 240 -11.89 7.42 -22.93
C GLU A 240 -12.50 8.67 -22.28
N PRO A 241 -11.71 9.47 -21.53
CA PRO A 241 -12.20 10.67 -20.86
C PRO A 241 -12.50 11.82 -21.84
N GLY A 242 -12.07 11.71 -23.09
CA GLY A 242 -12.12 12.82 -24.05
C GLY A 242 -11.01 13.84 -23.80
N VAL A 243 -11.19 15.07 -24.31
CA VAL A 243 -10.24 16.17 -24.11
C VAL A 243 -10.38 16.69 -22.69
N LEU A 244 -9.28 16.71 -21.93
CA LEU A 244 -9.28 17.26 -20.59
C LEU A 244 -9.15 18.78 -20.67
N THR A 245 -9.95 19.48 -19.86
CA THR A 245 -9.97 20.95 -19.82
C THR A 245 -9.95 21.43 -18.39
N SER A 246 -9.27 22.54 -18.15
CA SER A 246 -9.29 23.26 -16.88
C SER A 246 -9.32 24.77 -17.13
N GLY A 247 -9.38 25.57 -16.06
CA GLY A 247 -9.24 27.03 -16.17
C GLY A 247 -7.90 27.46 -16.80
N ALA A 248 -6.91 26.58 -16.84
CA ALA A 248 -5.58 26.82 -17.41
C ALA A 248 -5.44 26.40 -18.88
N GLY A 249 -6.43 25.74 -19.49
CA GLY A 249 -6.43 25.37 -20.91
C GLY A 249 -6.80 23.92 -21.19
N TYR A 250 -6.30 23.40 -22.33
CA TYR A 250 -6.55 22.04 -22.83
C TYR A 250 -5.34 21.14 -22.60
N TYR A 251 -5.58 19.86 -22.32
CA TYR A 251 -4.54 18.84 -22.22
C TYR A 251 -4.75 17.77 -23.30
N LEU A 252 -3.72 17.58 -24.12
CA LEU A 252 -3.78 16.72 -25.31
C LEU A 252 -3.29 15.30 -25.01
N ASN A 253 -2.57 15.10 -23.91
CA ASN A 253 -2.18 13.80 -23.40
C ASN A 253 -2.90 13.52 -22.08
N SER A 254 -3.31 12.28 -21.88
CA SER A 254 -3.87 11.79 -20.63
C SER A 254 -3.27 10.42 -20.28
N ALA A 255 -2.90 10.24 -19.02
CA ALA A 255 -2.45 8.97 -18.47
C ALA A 255 -3.35 8.61 -17.28
N ALA A 256 -3.90 7.39 -17.28
CA ALA A 256 -4.61 6.90 -16.11
C ALA A 256 -3.58 6.45 -15.06
N VAL A 257 -3.75 6.89 -13.83
CA VAL A 257 -2.84 6.61 -12.73
C VAL A 257 -3.41 5.47 -11.89
N ASP A 258 -4.61 5.70 -11.36
CA ASP A 258 -5.21 4.83 -10.35
C ASP A 258 -6.76 4.87 -10.43
N VAL A 259 -7.44 3.97 -9.72
CA VAL A 259 -8.90 3.88 -9.69
C VAL A 259 -9.41 3.48 -8.31
N THR A 260 -10.46 4.19 -7.86
CA THR A 260 -11.19 3.87 -6.62
C THR A 260 -11.66 2.41 -6.55
N ARG A 261 -11.82 1.90 -5.32
CA ARG A 261 -12.17 0.50 -5.07
C ARG A 261 -13.47 0.06 -5.74
N ASP A 262 -14.44 0.96 -5.85
CA ASP A 262 -15.72 0.69 -6.51
C ASP A 262 -15.67 0.85 -8.05
N GLY A 263 -14.54 1.32 -8.59
CA GLY A 263 -14.31 1.51 -10.01
C GLY A 263 -15.01 2.73 -10.61
N ARG A 264 -15.56 3.65 -9.80
CA ARG A 264 -16.36 4.78 -10.29
C ARG A 264 -15.54 6.01 -10.62
N THR A 265 -14.44 6.23 -9.92
CA THR A 265 -13.57 7.39 -10.14
C THR A 265 -12.18 6.91 -10.53
N VAL A 266 -11.69 7.43 -11.67
CA VAL A 266 -10.35 7.21 -12.19
C VAL A 266 -9.53 8.47 -11.97
N LEU A 267 -8.35 8.32 -11.39
CA LEU A 267 -7.36 9.39 -11.29
C LEU A 267 -6.53 9.44 -12.57
N LEU A 268 -6.39 10.63 -13.15
CA LEU A 268 -5.63 10.88 -14.37
C LEU A 268 -4.57 11.95 -14.13
N ASN A 269 -3.47 11.90 -14.89
CA ASN A 269 -2.61 13.05 -15.13
C ASN A 269 -2.77 13.49 -16.58
N GLY A 270 -3.08 14.76 -16.79
CA GLY A 270 -3.13 15.39 -18.11
C GLY A 270 -1.87 16.22 -18.35
N SER A 271 -1.27 16.12 -19.54
CA SER A 271 -0.12 16.97 -19.91
C SER A 271 -0.40 17.80 -21.16
N ASN A 272 0.05 19.06 -21.13
CA ASN A 272 -0.10 19.98 -22.24
C ASN A 272 1.22 20.03 -23.03
N PRO A 273 1.27 19.49 -24.26
CA PRO A 273 2.50 19.46 -25.05
C PRO A 273 2.93 20.85 -25.53
N THR A 274 2.01 21.82 -25.59
CA THR A 274 2.33 23.19 -26.05
C THR A 274 3.01 24.04 -24.98
N ILE A 275 2.95 23.62 -23.72
CA ILE A 275 3.65 24.26 -22.60
C ILE A 275 4.47 23.17 -21.90
N PRO A 276 5.74 22.98 -22.30
CA PRO A 276 6.61 21.97 -21.72
C PRO A 276 6.60 22.05 -20.19
N GLY A 277 6.28 20.93 -19.54
CA GLY A 277 6.25 20.81 -18.08
C GLY A 277 4.90 21.05 -17.41
N ARG A 278 3.82 21.46 -18.09
CA ARG A 278 2.49 21.54 -17.43
C ARG A 278 1.81 20.16 -17.37
N SER A 279 1.81 19.56 -16.17
CA SER A 279 0.98 18.41 -15.79
C SER A 279 -0.08 18.83 -14.76
N GLU A 280 -1.31 18.36 -14.93
CA GLU A 280 -2.42 18.60 -14.02
C GLU A 280 -3.17 17.29 -13.72
N PRO A 281 -3.50 16.98 -12.46
CA PRO A 281 -4.30 15.81 -12.14
C PRO A 281 -5.80 16.04 -12.34
N PHE A 282 -6.52 15.00 -12.72
CA PHE A 282 -7.98 15.02 -12.92
C PHE A 282 -8.66 13.83 -12.28
N LEU A 283 -9.90 14.01 -11.82
CA LEU A 283 -10.81 12.94 -11.47
C LEU A 283 -11.81 12.73 -12.60
N TRP A 284 -11.84 11.51 -13.14
CA TRP A 284 -12.77 11.09 -14.18
C TRP A 284 -13.80 10.11 -13.62
N ALA A 285 -15.05 10.56 -13.52
CA ALA A 285 -16.15 9.79 -12.99
C ALA A 285 -16.79 8.90 -14.06
N ALA A 286 -17.44 7.82 -13.61
CA ALA A 286 -18.08 6.82 -14.46
C ALA A 286 -19.23 7.36 -15.32
N ASP A 287 -19.79 8.52 -14.99
CA ASP A 287 -20.80 9.23 -15.79
C ASP A 287 -20.19 10.10 -16.91
N GLY A 288 -18.86 10.14 -17.01
CA GLY A 288 -18.12 10.94 -17.98
C GLY A 288 -17.67 12.30 -17.46
N THR A 289 -18.04 12.68 -16.23
CA THR A 289 -17.60 13.95 -15.64
C THR A 289 -16.10 13.93 -15.41
N VAL A 290 -15.41 14.97 -15.88
CA VAL A 290 -13.98 15.19 -15.64
C VAL A 290 -13.82 16.44 -14.79
N LYS A 291 -13.11 16.31 -13.67
CA LYS A 291 -12.82 17.42 -12.76
C LYS A 291 -11.31 17.61 -12.65
N ALA A 292 -10.84 18.80 -13.01
CA ALA A 292 -9.47 19.22 -12.76
C ALA A 292 -9.22 19.40 -11.25
N LEU A 293 -8.09 18.91 -10.77
CA LEU A 293 -7.60 19.14 -9.41
C LEU A 293 -6.62 20.31 -9.44
N CYS A 294 -7.14 21.50 -9.76
CA CYS A 294 -6.40 22.75 -9.99
C CYS A 294 -5.07 22.83 -9.23
N GLY A 295 -3.99 23.22 -9.93
CA GLY A 295 -2.63 23.21 -9.40
C GLY A 295 -2.42 23.95 -8.08
N TYR A 296 -1.35 23.58 -7.36
CA TYR A 296 -0.91 24.16 -6.08
C TYR A 296 -0.77 25.70 -6.07
N ASP A 297 -0.71 26.31 -7.26
CA ASP A 297 -0.58 27.74 -7.60
C ASP A 297 -1.55 28.70 -6.86
N HIS A 298 -2.60 28.19 -6.21
CA HIS A 298 -3.57 29.00 -5.48
C HIS A 298 -3.29 29.17 -3.98
N LEU A 299 -2.22 28.58 -3.42
CA LEU A 299 -2.05 28.49 -1.96
C LEU A 299 -0.84 29.18 -1.30
N GLN A 300 -0.06 30.03 -1.98
CA GLN A 300 0.87 30.92 -1.27
C GLN A 300 0.92 32.30 -1.94
N GLY A 301 0.58 33.35 -1.18
CA GLY A 301 0.43 34.73 -1.66
C GLY A 301 1.72 35.46 -2.00
N GLU A 302 2.73 34.79 -2.55
CA GLU A 302 3.98 35.43 -2.98
C GLU A 302 4.15 35.29 -4.49
N SER A 303 4.05 36.41 -5.19
CA SER A 303 4.21 36.49 -6.64
C SER A 303 5.67 36.21 -7.02
N HIS A 304 6.00 34.98 -7.37
CA HIS A 304 7.25 34.69 -8.07
C HIS A 304 7.01 34.61 -9.57
N TYR A 305 7.77 35.44 -10.30
CA TYR A 305 7.55 35.81 -11.71
C TYR A 305 7.84 34.67 -12.72
N TYR A 306 8.21 33.46 -12.27
CA TYR A 306 8.39 32.26 -13.10
C TYR A 306 8.11 30.99 -12.28
N ASP A 307 6.84 30.70 -12.07
CA ASP A 307 6.35 29.58 -11.29
C ASP A 307 5.83 28.48 -12.23
N SER A 308 6.74 27.68 -12.77
CA SER A 308 6.38 26.47 -13.51
C SER A 308 5.99 25.38 -12.52
N PHE A 309 4.79 25.46 -11.98
CA PHE A 309 4.22 24.42 -11.13
C PHE A 309 3.63 23.31 -11.98
N TYR A 310 3.93 22.08 -11.60
CA TYR A 310 3.16 20.94 -12.03
C TYR A 310 2.94 20.02 -10.86
N THR A 311 1.72 19.52 -10.78
CA THR A 311 1.33 18.55 -9.78
C THR A 311 1.14 17.23 -10.51
N GLN A 312 1.85 16.21 -10.07
CA GLN A 312 1.72 14.86 -10.58
C GLN A 312 1.06 14.02 -9.48
N ALA A 313 -0.08 13.43 -9.78
CA ALA A 313 -0.72 12.50 -8.85
C ALA A 313 -0.21 11.07 -9.08
N TYR A 314 -0.09 10.29 -8.01
CA TYR A 314 0.44 8.93 -8.04
C TYR A 314 -0.53 7.89 -7.47
N ALA A 315 -1.44 8.27 -6.57
CA ALA A 315 -2.45 7.35 -6.02
C ALA A 315 -3.72 8.09 -5.54
N ILE A 316 -4.83 7.35 -5.47
CA ILE A 316 -6.10 7.80 -4.87
C ILE A 316 -6.56 6.80 -3.81
N SER A 317 -7.07 7.28 -2.67
CA SER A 317 -7.63 6.42 -1.62
C SER A 317 -8.80 5.59 -2.15
N ALA A 318 -9.00 4.40 -1.57
CA ALA A 318 -10.05 3.47 -1.96
C ALA A 318 -11.45 4.09 -1.95
N ASP A 319 -11.70 5.03 -1.02
CA ASP A 319 -12.95 5.79 -0.89
C ASP A 319 -13.06 7.01 -1.84
N GLY A 320 -11.98 7.34 -2.56
CA GLY A 320 -11.92 8.42 -3.53
C GLY A 320 -11.79 9.83 -2.94
N THR A 321 -11.53 9.97 -1.65
CA THR A 321 -11.55 11.27 -0.95
C THR A 321 -10.17 11.95 -0.88
N THR A 322 -9.09 11.19 -0.96
CA THR A 322 -7.71 11.68 -0.84
C THR A 322 -6.89 11.26 -2.05
N VAL A 323 -6.25 12.22 -2.71
CA VAL A 323 -5.28 11.99 -3.80
C VAL A 323 -3.91 12.37 -3.29
N VAL A 324 -2.86 11.62 -3.63
CA VAL A 324 -1.48 11.95 -3.24
C VAL A 324 -0.56 12.05 -4.45
N GLY A 325 0.51 12.82 -4.29
CA GLY A 325 1.56 12.88 -5.27
C GLY A 325 2.69 13.85 -4.97
N SER A 326 3.20 14.52 -6.01
CA SER A 326 4.25 15.53 -5.89
C SER A 326 3.87 16.84 -6.58
N ALA A 327 4.34 17.95 -6.02
CA ALA A 327 4.34 19.26 -6.65
C ALA A 327 5.79 19.68 -6.92
N GLU A 328 6.13 20.00 -8.17
CA GLU A 328 7.47 20.39 -8.56
C GLU A 328 7.62 21.91 -8.70
N ASN A 329 8.72 22.42 -8.18
CA ASN A 329 9.10 23.83 -8.13
C ASN A 329 10.54 23.99 -8.64
N PHE A 330 10.81 25.04 -9.42
CA PHE A 330 12.17 25.38 -9.82
C PHE A 330 12.68 26.60 -9.06
N TYR A 331 13.81 26.45 -8.36
CA TYR A 331 14.48 27.54 -7.67
C TYR A 331 15.85 27.81 -8.30
N PHE A 332 16.17 29.06 -8.64
CA PHE A 332 17.43 29.40 -9.31
C PHE A 332 18.69 28.97 -8.54
N ASP A 333 18.66 28.99 -7.21
CA ASP A 333 19.82 28.70 -6.37
C ASP A 333 20.04 27.19 -6.14
N VAL A 334 19.02 26.35 -6.36
CA VAL A 334 19.04 24.92 -5.98
C VAL A 334 18.40 23.98 -7.02
N GLY A 335 17.91 24.49 -8.15
CA GLY A 335 17.29 23.70 -9.21
C GLY A 335 15.86 23.23 -8.89
N TRP A 336 15.47 22.14 -9.54
CA TRP A 336 14.16 21.50 -9.36
C TRP A 336 14.05 20.83 -7.99
N GLN A 337 12.94 21.09 -7.32
CA GLN A 337 12.55 20.43 -6.08
C GLN A 337 11.14 19.90 -6.20
N SER A 338 10.87 18.78 -5.53
CA SER A 338 9.51 18.24 -5.42
C SER A 338 9.10 18.19 -3.96
N ALA A 339 7.90 18.65 -3.66
CA ALA A 339 7.26 18.46 -2.37
C ALA A 339 6.20 17.35 -2.48
N ALA A 340 6.16 16.46 -1.49
CA ALA A 340 5.10 15.48 -1.39
C ALA A 340 3.81 16.20 -0.96
N VAL A 341 2.72 15.94 -1.66
CA VAL A 341 1.44 16.63 -1.47
C VAL A 341 0.28 15.65 -1.40
N PHE A 342 -0.79 16.05 -0.73
CA PHE A 342 -2.09 15.40 -0.82
C PHE A 342 -3.17 16.41 -1.21
N TRP A 343 -4.26 15.94 -1.80
CA TRP A 343 -5.44 16.73 -2.11
C TRP A 343 -6.67 16.11 -1.47
N ARG A 344 -7.49 16.96 -0.85
CA ARG A 344 -8.84 16.63 -0.39
C ARG A 344 -9.77 17.74 -0.85
N GLU A 345 -10.99 17.39 -1.26
CA GLU A 345 -11.98 18.34 -1.78
C GLU A 345 -12.15 19.60 -0.91
N SER A 346 -12.16 19.43 0.42
CA SER A 346 -12.43 20.50 1.37
C SER A 346 -11.30 21.52 1.52
N ILE A 347 -10.06 21.15 1.19
CA ILE A 347 -8.86 21.95 1.48
C ILE A 347 -7.91 22.12 0.29
N GLY A 348 -8.12 21.39 -0.81
CA GLY A 348 -7.23 21.43 -1.98
C GLY A 348 -5.89 20.72 -1.73
N TRP A 349 -4.90 21.03 -2.56
CA TRP A 349 -3.55 20.49 -2.44
C TRP A 349 -2.85 21.06 -1.21
N THR A 350 -2.34 20.18 -0.35
CA THR A 350 -1.65 20.51 0.90
C THR A 350 -0.29 19.80 0.90
N ASN A 351 0.74 20.52 1.31
CA ASN A 351 2.09 19.97 1.49
C ASN A 351 2.12 19.07 2.74
N LEU A 352 2.72 17.87 2.61
CA LEU A 352 2.87 16.92 3.71
C LEU A 352 3.90 17.38 4.77
N GLY A 353 4.72 18.39 4.46
CA GLY A 353 5.74 18.95 5.33
C GLY A 353 7.11 18.31 5.17
N GLU A 354 8.08 18.75 5.97
CA GLU A 354 9.44 18.24 5.97
C GLU A 354 9.58 16.94 6.76
N ILE A 355 10.63 16.17 6.46
CA ILE A 355 10.96 14.94 7.18
C ILE A 355 11.40 15.26 8.62
N ARG A 356 10.70 14.69 9.61
CA ARG A 356 10.93 15.04 11.02
C ARG A 356 12.04 14.26 11.70
N THR A 357 12.46 13.14 11.14
CA THR A 357 13.52 12.30 11.71
C THR A 357 14.92 12.87 11.47
N ARG A 358 15.07 13.72 10.46
CA ARG A 358 16.35 14.32 10.07
C ARG A 358 16.13 15.79 9.64
N PRO A 359 15.72 16.68 10.57
CA PRO A 359 15.31 18.04 10.23
C PRO A 359 16.44 18.89 9.63
N ASP A 360 17.71 18.52 9.86
CA ASP A 360 18.88 19.22 9.30
C ASP A 360 19.29 18.71 7.90
N GLN A 361 18.68 17.62 7.40
CA GLN A 361 19.05 17.03 6.12
C GLN A 361 18.38 17.77 4.96
N PHE A 362 19.16 18.15 3.95
CA PHE A 362 18.62 18.76 2.75
C PHE A 362 17.90 17.72 1.88
N ILE A 363 16.61 17.94 1.66
CA ILE A 363 15.76 17.11 0.80
C ILE A 363 15.67 17.75 -0.58
N ASN A 364 16.11 17.02 -1.61
CA ASN A 364 16.00 17.46 -3.00
C ASN A 364 14.58 17.27 -3.52
N SER A 365 13.97 16.14 -3.18
CA SER A 365 12.65 15.75 -3.67
C SER A 365 11.96 14.89 -2.64
N ALA A 366 10.66 15.11 -2.46
CA ALA A 366 9.75 14.24 -1.74
C ALA A 366 8.56 13.94 -2.66
N VAL A 367 8.19 12.66 -2.74
CA VAL A 367 7.08 12.19 -3.57
C VAL A 367 6.22 11.24 -2.75
N ALA A 368 4.92 11.50 -2.67
CA ALA A 368 3.97 10.55 -2.11
C ALA A 368 3.53 9.54 -3.18
N THR A 369 3.74 8.26 -2.93
CA THR A 369 3.53 7.18 -3.92
C THR A 369 2.29 6.33 -3.62
N GLY A 370 1.78 6.34 -2.39
CA GLY A 370 0.63 5.52 -1.98
C GLY A 370 -0.11 6.10 -0.79
N VAL A 371 -1.38 5.70 -0.63
CA VAL A 371 -2.29 6.20 0.42
C VAL A 371 -3.23 5.09 0.88
N SER A 372 -3.53 5.03 2.18
CA SER A 372 -4.49 4.07 2.75
C SER A 372 -5.91 4.31 2.22
N GLY A 373 -6.79 3.32 2.39
CA GLY A 373 -8.13 3.35 1.83
C GLY A 373 -9.03 4.48 2.33
N ASP A 374 -8.74 4.99 3.53
CA ASP A 374 -9.40 6.12 4.19
C ASP A 374 -8.60 7.44 4.09
N GLY A 375 -7.44 7.44 3.45
CA GLY A 375 -6.62 8.65 3.30
C GLY A 375 -5.87 9.09 4.56
N SER A 376 -5.81 8.27 5.61
CA SER A 376 -5.19 8.63 6.90
C SER A 376 -3.67 8.41 6.92
N VAL A 377 -3.15 7.46 6.15
CA VAL A 377 -1.72 7.14 6.07
C VAL A 377 -1.24 7.32 4.64
N VAL A 378 -0.14 8.04 4.47
CA VAL A 378 0.52 8.26 3.18
C VAL A 378 1.92 7.69 3.24
N ILE A 379 2.33 6.98 2.19
CA ILE A 379 3.71 6.51 2.01
C ILE A 379 4.36 7.22 0.82
N GLY A 380 5.67 7.24 0.81
CA GLY A 380 6.42 7.82 -0.29
C GLY A 380 7.90 7.66 -0.13
N GLU A 381 8.63 8.47 -0.89
CA GLU A 381 10.08 8.49 -0.93
C GLU A 381 10.59 9.93 -0.81
N ILE A 382 11.66 10.11 -0.05
CA ILE A 382 12.50 11.28 -0.09
C ILE A 382 13.84 10.95 -0.77
N SER A 383 14.29 11.86 -1.63
CA SER A 383 15.63 11.87 -2.18
C SER A 383 16.42 12.99 -1.53
N SER A 384 17.49 12.64 -0.82
CA SER A 384 18.30 13.57 -0.04
C SER A 384 19.75 13.55 -0.52
N SER A 385 20.48 14.66 -0.38
CA SER A 385 21.92 14.73 -0.73
C SER A 385 22.70 15.52 0.30
N SER A 386 24.00 15.22 0.40
CA SER A 386 24.95 15.94 1.25
C SER A 386 25.24 17.38 0.77
N TYR A 387 24.90 17.70 -0.48
CA TYR A 387 25.15 19.00 -1.11
C TYR A 387 23.86 19.60 -1.68
N LYS A 388 23.65 20.90 -1.42
CA LYS A 388 22.52 21.67 -1.98
C LYS A 388 22.66 21.81 -3.50
N GLY A 389 21.58 21.55 -4.22
CA GLY A 389 21.40 21.96 -5.62
C GLY A 389 21.80 20.96 -6.70
N GLN A 390 22.39 19.81 -6.35
CA GLN A 390 22.63 18.73 -7.31
C GLN A 390 22.67 17.36 -6.64
N CYS A 391 21.94 16.42 -7.25
CA CYS A 391 21.89 15.01 -6.86
C CYS A 391 23.17 14.28 -7.30
N ILE A 392 24.25 14.42 -6.52
CA ILE A 392 25.53 13.74 -6.79
C ILE A 392 25.62 12.41 -6.01
N ASP A 393 25.11 12.40 -4.77
CA ASP A 393 25.13 11.25 -3.85
C ASP A 393 23.73 11.03 -3.24
N CYS A 394 22.68 10.94 -4.08
CA CYS A 394 21.33 10.85 -3.55
C CYS A 394 21.06 9.56 -2.80
N GLU A 395 20.61 9.70 -1.56
CA GLU A 395 20.01 8.62 -0.79
C GLU A 395 18.49 8.71 -0.92
N SER A 396 17.91 7.62 -1.41
CA SER A 396 16.48 7.38 -1.49
C SER A 396 16.05 6.69 -0.20
N THR A 397 15.11 7.31 0.52
CA THR A 397 14.61 6.83 1.81
C THR A 397 13.08 6.84 1.79
N PRO A 398 12.41 5.72 2.10
CA PRO A 398 10.96 5.72 2.18
C PRO A 398 10.47 6.42 3.45
N PHE A 399 9.32 7.07 3.37
CA PHE A 399 8.66 7.71 4.51
C PHE A 399 7.25 7.17 4.73
N LEU A 400 6.75 7.36 5.95
CA LEU A 400 5.34 7.30 6.30
C LEU A 400 4.92 8.68 6.84
N TRP A 401 3.73 9.12 6.46
CA TRP A 401 3.10 10.32 6.95
C TRP A 401 1.72 10.00 7.50
N ASP A 402 1.41 10.60 8.64
CA ASP A 402 0.07 10.70 9.20
C ASP A 402 -0.15 12.13 9.70
N GLU A 403 -1.42 12.55 9.81
CA GLU A 403 -1.75 13.95 10.08
C GLU A 403 -1.31 14.42 11.47
N ALA A 404 -1.25 13.52 12.45
CA ALA A 404 -0.88 13.84 13.83
C ALA A 404 0.63 14.01 14.00
N ARG A 405 1.43 13.18 13.32
CA ARG A 405 2.88 13.09 13.52
C ARG A 405 3.70 13.62 12.36
N GLY A 406 3.09 13.84 11.20
CA GLY A 406 3.77 14.30 9.99
C GLY A 406 4.71 13.26 9.38
N MET A 407 5.61 13.71 8.53
CA MET A 407 6.49 12.84 7.73
C MET A 407 7.63 12.28 8.58
N ARG A 408 7.74 10.95 8.64
CA ARG A 408 8.76 10.22 9.41
C ARG A 408 9.40 9.14 8.54
N GLU A 409 10.68 8.90 8.72
CA GLU A 409 11.41 7.86 7.98
C GLU A 409 10.77 6.49 8.27
N LEU A 410 10.45 5.72 7.22
CA LEU A 410 9.72 4.46 7.38
C LEU A 410 10.51 3.44 8.19
N SER A 411 11.84 3.39 8.04
CA SER A 411 12.69 2.49 8.83
C SER A 411 12.55 2.76 10.34
N ALA A 412 12.51 4.04 10.73
CA ALA A 412 12.32 4.47 12.11
C ALA A 412 10.90 4.18 12.59
N VAL A 413 9.88 4.42 11.75
CA VAL A 413 8.49 4.05 12.09
C VAL A 413 8.36 2.55 12.33
N LEU A 414 8.90 1.70 11.45
CA LEU A 414 8.80 0.24 11.62
C LEU A 414 9.48 -0.24 12.92
N GLN A 415 10.60 0.37 13.32
CA GLN A 415 11.32 0.00 14.54
C GLN A 415 10.69 0.61 15.79
N LEU A 416 10.34 1.90 15.77
CA LEU A 416 9.99 2.70 16.94
C LEU A 416 8.47 2.82 17.16
N ASP A 417 7.64 2.62 16.14
CA ASP A 417 6.19 2.50 16.32
C ASP A 417 5.74 1.03 16.48
N TYR A 418 6.46 0.10 15.85
CA TYR A 418 6.01 -1.29 15.72
C TYR A 418 6.97 -2.35 16.26
N GLY A 419 8.18 -1.99 16.70
CA GLY A 419 9.15 -2.93 17.26
C GLY A 419 9.67 -3.96 16.25
N LEU A 420 9.65 -3.64 14.96
CA LEU A 420 10.04 -4.59 13.90
C LEU A 420 11.56 -4.67 13.76
N ASP A 421 12.08 -5.89 13.60
CA ASP A 421 13.50 -6.14 13.35
C ASP A 421 13.83 -5.96 11.87
N LEU A 422 14.63 -4.93 11.56
CA LEU A 422 15.13 -4.63 10.23
C LEU A 422 16.63 -4.97 10.10
N SER A 423 17.18 -5.80 10.98
CA SER A 423 18.62 -6.10 11.03
C SER A 423 19.20 -6.47 9.66
N GLY A 424 20.17 -5.67 9.20
CA GLY A 424 20.86 -5.86 7.93
C GLY A 424 20.10 -5.38 6.69
N TRP A 425 18.88 -4.84 6.84
CA TRP A 425 18.12 -4.27 5.74
C TRP A 425 18.38 -2.76 5.58
N THR A 426 18.37 -2.31 4.33
CA THR A 426 18.25 -0.91 3.97
C THR A 426 17.03 -0.76 3.06
N LEU A 427 16.04 0.00 3.49
CA LEU A 427 14.84 0.24 2.70
C LEU A 427 15.13 1.33 1.66
N ASN A 428 14.76 1.09 0.40
CA ASN A 428 14.99 2.05 -0.68
C ASN A 428 13.69 2.77 -1.05
N GLU A 429 12.62 2.01 -1.28
CA GLU A 429 11.34 2.58 -1.71
C GLU A 429 10.17 1.81 -1.08
N ALA A 430 9.05 2.50 -0.86
CA ALA A 430 7.76 1.91 -0.52
C ALA A 430 6.85 2.01 -1.75
N THR A 431 6.41 0.87 -2.28
CA THR A 431 5.67 0.80 -3.55
C THR A 431 4.16 0.65 -3.37
N GLY A 432 3.69 0.30 -2.17
CA GLY A 432 2.26 0.19 -1.92
C GLY A 432 1.92 0.06 -0.43
N ILE A 433 0.72 0.50 -0.07
CA ILE A 433 0.09 0.37 1.24
C ILE A 433 -1.32 -0.22 1.07
N SER A 434 -1.73 -1.12 1.97
CA SER A 434 -3.05 -1.74 1.92
C SER A 434 -4.18 -0.74 2.23
N ASP A 435 -5.39 -1.00 1.72
CA ASP A 435 -6.57 -0.18 1.99
C ASP A 435 -6.84 -0.03 3.50
N ASP A 436 -6.56 -1.06 4.30
CA ASP A 436 -6.70 -1.01 5.76
C ASP A 436 -5.54 -0.30 6.49
N GLY A 437 -4.53 0.17 5.76
CA GLY A 437 -3.36 0.87 6.31
C GLY A 437 -2.41 -0.01 7.12
N THR A 438 -2.61 -1.33 7.17
CA THR A 438 -1.87 -2.22 8.07
C THR A 438 -0.69 -2.94 7.42
N THR A 439 -0.51 -2.84 6.11
CA THR A 439 0.59 -3.51 5.40
C THR A 439 1.24 -2.56 4.40
N ILE A 440 2.57 -2.52 4.40
CA ILE A 440 3.37 -1.79 3.42
C ILE A 440 4.29 -2.79 2.70
N ILE A 441 4.47 -2.58 1.39
CA ILE A 441 5.45 -3.29 0.57
C ILE A 441 6.45 -2.31 -0.03
N GLY A 442 7.58 -2.83 -0.47
CA GLY A 442 8.57 -2.03 -1.16
C GLY A 442 9.77 -2.84 -1.58
N ASN A 443 10.83 -2.12 -1.93
CA ASN A 443 12.10 -2.71 -2.38
C ASN A 443 13.26 -2.14 -1.56
N GLY A 444 14.26 -2.97 -1.31
CA GLY A 444 15.38 -2.63 -0.42
C GLY A 444 16.60 -3.51 -0.66
N ARG A 445 17.71 -3.21 0.01
CA ARG A 445 18.85 -4.11 0.11
C ARG A 445 18.70 -5.00 1.33
N ASN A 446 18.78 -6.30 1.10
CA ASN A 446 18.72 -7.31 2.15
C ASN A 446 20.08 -7.45 2.90
N PRO A 447 20.18 -8.29 3.95
CA PRO A 447 21.42 -8.50 4.71
C PRO A 447 22.60 -9.07 3.91
N THR A 448 22.36 -9.61 2.71
CA THR A 448 23.41 -10.07 1.80
C THR A 448 23.81 -9.01 0.77
N GLY A 449 23.24 -7.80 0.86
CA GLY A 449 23.50 -6.66 -0.02
C GLY A 449 22.79 -6.73 -1.37
N GLN A 450 21.81 -7.62 -1.54
CA GLN A 450 21.06 -7.82 -2.79
C GLN A 450 19.74 -7.05 -2.75
N ASN A 451 19.31 -6.51 -3.90
CA ASN A 451 18.01 -5.86 -4.00
C ASN A 451 16.90 -6.92 -3.92
N GLU A 452 15.97 -6.72 -3.01
CA GLU A 452 14.91 -7.66 -2.69
C GLU A 452 13.62 -6.90 -2.32
N ALA A 453 12.51 -7.37 -2.86
CA ALA A 453 11.18 -6.97 -2.46
C ALA A 453 10.91 -7.38 -1.00
N TRP A 454 10.31 -6.49 -0.21
CA TRP A 454 9.96 -6.75 1.19
C TRP A 454 8.49 -6.45 1.47
N ARG A 455 8.03 -6.97 2.60
CA ARG A 455 6.70 -6.72 3.15
C ARG A 455 6.81 -6.46 4.66
N ALA A 456 6.08 -5.45 5.12
CA ALA A 456 5.95 -5.06 6.52
C ALA A 456 4.48 -5.07 6.95
N VAL A 457 4.17 -5.69 8.09
CA VAL A 457 2.84 -5.64 8.73
C VAL A 457 2.91 -4.73 9.95
N LEU A 458 2.13 -3.67 9.92
CA LEU A 458 2.05 -2.61 10.92
C LEU A 458 1.15 -3.04 12.08
N ALA A 459 1.65 -3.98 12.87
CA ALA A 459 0.99 -4.44 14.08
C ALA A 459 2.02 -4.51 15.22
N ARG A 460 1.72 -3.88 16.36
CA ARG A 460 2.56 -4.10 17.55
C ARG A 460 2.32 -5.52 18.06
N THR A 461 3.41 -6.26 18.25
CA THR A 461 3.37 -7.59 18.87
C THR A 461 3.37 -7.51 20.39
N THR A 462 3.66 -6.33 20.91
CA THR A 462 3.82 -6.03 22.31
C THR A 462 2.55 -5.44 22.91
N PRO A 463 2.38 -5.57 24.24
CA PRO A 463 1.30 -4.93 24.98
C PRO A 463 1.30 -3.40 24.80
N LEU A 464 0.12 -2.79 24.98
CA LEU A 464 0.06 -1.34 25.11
C LEU A 464 0.88 -0.91 26.34
N GLY A 465 1.69 0.15 26.20
CA GLY A 465 2.57 0.69 27.24
C GLY A 465 3.98 0.10 27.26
N ASP A 466 4.23 -1.00 26.53
CA ASP A 466 5.56 -1.59 26.33
C ASP A 466 6.24 -0.81 25.21
N ILE A 467 7.00 0.23 25.58
CA ILE A 467 7.55 1.21 24.65
C ILE A 467 9.01 0.90 24.29
N ASP A 468 9.70 0.04 25.05
CA ASP A 468 11.03 -0.45 24.70
C ASP A 468 11.04 -1.81 23.97
N PHE A 469 9.85 -2.40 23.81
CA PHE A 469 9.58 -3.63 23.07
C PHE A 469 10.24 -4.89 23.65
N ASP A 470 10.49 -4.92 24.96
CA ASP A 470 11.09 -6.07 25.63
C ASP A 470 10.08 -7.18 26.00
N GLY A 471 8.79 -6.89 25.83
CA GLY A 471 7.70 -7.82 26.05
C GLY A 471 6.96 -7.63 27.36
N ASP A 472 7.35 -6.69 28.24
CA ASP A 472 6.57 -6.32 29.41
C ASP A 472 6.30 -4.80 29.55
N VAL A 473 5.67 -4.38 30.64
CA VAL A 473 5.26 -2.99 30.89
C VAL A 473 5.70 -2.73 32.31
N ASP A 474 6.81 -2.04 32.47
CA ASP A 474 7.59 -2.08 33.69
C ASP A 474 8.11 -0.66 34.09
N PRO A 475 8.93 -0.52 35.16
CA PRO A 475 9.47 0.80 35.52
C PRO A 475 10.36 1.45 34.45
N GLN A 476 10.97 0.68 33.55
CA GLN A 476 11.85 1.16 32.49
C GLN A 476 11.04 1.84 31.41
N ASP A 477 9.91 1.28 30.98
CA ASP A 477 8.95 1.96 30.07
C ASP A 477 8.52 3.30 30.65
N TYR A 478 8.10 3.30 31.91
CA TYR A 478 7.64 4.54 32.54
C TYR A 478 8.76 5.56 32.73
N ALA A 479 9.99 5.10 32.98
CA ALA A 479 11.15 5.97 33.06
C ALA A 479 11.49 6.57 31.68
N GLN A 480 11.40 5.77 30.62
CA GLN A 480 11.65 6.18 29.24
C GLN A 480 10.61 7.22 28.78
N LEU A 481 9.32 6.99 29.00
CA LEU A 481 8.26 7.98 28.72
C LEU A 481 8.55 9.31 29.43
N LYS A 482 8.94 9.26 30.71
CA LYS A 482 9.24 10.47 31.49
C LYS A 482 10.40 11.29 30.94
N LEU A 483 11.39 10.66 30.31
CA LEU A 483 12.50 11.37 29.67
C LEU A 483 12.03 12.17 28.45
N ASN A 484 10.94 11.73 27.82
CA ASN A 484 10.39 12.31 26.60
C ASN A 484 9.16 13.20 26.82
N LEU A 485 8.68 13.37 28.07
CA LEU A 485 7.55 14.23 28.37
C LEU A 485 7.76 15.65 27.81
N GLY A 486 6.79 16.12 27.02
CA GLY A 486 6.84 17.38 26.30
C GLY A 486 7.35 17.27 24.85
N ALA A 487 7.77 16.08 24.41
CA ALA A 487 8.03 15.82 22.99
C ALA A 487 6.76 16.05 22.15
N ASN A 488 6.96 16.60 20.95
CA ASN A 488 5.90 17.20 20.15
C ASN A 488 6.25 17.07 18.67
N SER A 489 5.33 16.52 17.89
CA SER A 489 5.50 16.28 16.46
C SER A 489 5.72 17.57 15.68
N ALA A 490 5.28 18.73 16.15
CA ALA A 490 5.55 20.01 15.47
C ALA A 490 7.04 20.38 15.47
N ASP A 491 7.83 19.91 16.45
CA ASP A 491 9.24 20.25 16.60
C ASP A 491 10.18 19.16 16.05
N SER A 492 9.86 17.89 16.27
CA SER A 492 10.69 16.74 15.87
C SER A 492 9.86 15.49 15.62
N ALA A 493 10.47 14.41 15.13
CA ALA A 493 9.77 13.13 15.06
C ALA A 493 9.38 12.66 16.47
N VAL A 494 8.17 12.09 16.57
CA VAL A 494 7.64 11.44 17.77
C VAL A 494 7.15 10.05 17.37
N PHE A 495 7.47 9.07 18.20
CA PHE A 495 7.13 7.67 18.01
C PHE A 495 6.43 7.10 19.24
N TYR A 496 5.81 5.94 19.08
CA TYR A 496 5.30 5.17 20.20
C TYR A 496 6.39 4.84 21.23
N ALA A 497 7.59 4.48 20.78
CA ALA A 497 8.75 4.24 21.66
C ALA A 497 9.19 5.47 22.46
N ASP A 498 8.78 6.67 22.05
CA ASP A 498 9.01 7.87 22.84
C ASP A 498 7.98 8.01 23.97
N GLY A 499 6.88 7.27 23.92
CA GLY A 499 5.79 7.32 24.88
C GLY A 499 4.50 7.95 24.36
N ASP A 500 4.36 8.24 23.06
CA ASP A 500 3.09 8.70 22.46
C ASP A 500 2.16 7.49 22.25
N LEU A 501 1.44 7.13 23.33
CA LEU A 501 0.59 5.95 23.39
C LEU A 501 -0.73 6.16 22.64
N ASN A 502 -1.23 7.40 22.63
CA ASN A 502 -2.53 7.76 22.07
C ASN A 502 -2.48 8.17 20.58
N ALA A 503 -1.29 8.32 20.02
CA ALA A 503 -1.04 8.68 18.63
C ALA A 503 -1.46 10.09 18.21
N ASP A 504 -1.47 11.04 19.14
CA ASP A 504 -1.79 12.44 18.86
C ASP A 504 -0.57 13.30 18.48
N GLY A 505 0.62 12.69 18.47
CA GLY A 505 1.88 13.34 18.15
C GLY A 505 2.49 14.11 19.30
N ARG A 506 2.04 13.90 20.55
CA ARG A 506 2.65 14.45 21.74
C ARG A 506 2.94 13.34 22.75
N VAL A 507 3.97 13.54 23.56
CA VAL A 507 4.21 12.73 24.76
C VAL A 507 3.80 13.59 25.94
N ASP A 508 2.61 13.34 26.49
CA ASP A 508 2.03 14.20 27.52
C ASP A 508 1.49 13.45 28.74
N GLN A 509 0.74 14.17 29.59
CA GLN A 509 0.21 13.60 30.83
C GLN A 509 -0.79 12.47 30.57
N ALA A 510 -1.55 12.51 29.46
CA ALA A 510 -2.49 11.46 29.11
C ALA A 510 -1.75 10.14 28.82
N ASP A 511 -0.59 10.21 28.15
CA ASP A 511 0.25 9.03 27.93
C ASP A 511 0.83 8.51 29.24
N ALA A 512 1.37 9.42 30.07
CA ALA A 512 1.95 9.06 31.37
C ALA A 512 0.92 8.40 32.29
N ASP A 513 -0.31 8.89 32.32
CA ASP A 513 -1.41 8.32 33.10
C ASP A 513 -1.83 6.96 32.56
N THR A 514 -1.86 6.79 31.23
CA THR A 514 -2.18 5.52 30.57
C THR A 514 -1.13 4.46 30.91
N LEU A 515 0.17 4.76 30.72
CA LEU A 515 1.27 3.85 31.02
C LEU A 515 1.30 3.49 32.51
N LEU A 516 1.15 4.49 33.40
CA LEU A 516 1.11 4.25 34.83
C LEU A 516 -0.06 3.34 35.22
N SER A 517 -1.23 3.50 34.61
CA SER A 517 -2.39 2.64 34.85
C SER A 517 -2.11 1.19 34.42
N LEU A 518 -1.54 0.98 33.24
CA LEU A 518 -1.17 -0.35 32.72
C LEU A 518 -0.16 -1.05 33.65
N TYR A 519 0.87 -0.32 34.05
CA TYR A 519 1.89 -0.80 34.98
C TYR A 519 1.31 -1.22 36.34
N GLN A 520 0.44 -0.38 36.93
CA GLN A 520 -0.21 -0.70 38.21
C GLN A 520 -1.22 -1.86 38.09
N GLY A 521 -1.81 -2.01 36.90
CA GLY A 521 -2.65 -3.15 36.53
C GLY A 521 -1.88 -4.47 36.61
N ARG A 522 -0.75 -4.55 35.92
CA ARG A 522 0.12 -5.73 35.89
C ARG A 522 0.65 -6.15 37.25
N LYS A 523 1.01 -5.18 38.09
CA LYS A 523 1.40 -5.46 39.50
C LYS A 523 0.32 -6.19 40.28
N GLN A 524 -0.94 -5.98 39.93
CA GLN A 524 -2.10 -6.65 40.53
C GLN A 524 -2.48 -7.94 39.79
N GLY A 525 -1.71 -8.37 38.77
CA GLY A 525 -1.95 -9.61 38.04
C GLY A 525 -2.86 -9.48 36.82
N ASP A 526 -3.14 -8.27 36.33
CA ASP A 526 -3.77 -8.04 35.03
C ASP A 526 -2.69 -8.16 33.92
N PHE A 527 -2.33 -9.39 33.58
CA PHE A 527 -1.20 -9.73 32.72
C PHE A 527 -1.49 -9.48 31.24
N ASN A 528 -2.75 -9.64 30.79
CA ASN A 528 -3.14 -9.28 29.43
C ASN A 528 -3.47 -7.78 29.29
N ALA A 529 -3.43 -7.02 30.38
CA ALA A 529 -3.72 -5.59 30.45
C ALA A 529 -5.11 -5.25 29.90
N ASP A 530 -6.13 -6.10 30.15
CA ASP A 530 -7.51 -5.85 29.72
C ASP A 530 -8.34 -5.04 30.73
N GLY A 531 -7.72 -4.67 31.87
CA GLY A 531 -8.34 -3.91 32.95
C GLY A 531 -9.04 -4.79 33.99
N VAL A 532 -9.03 -6.12 33.85
CA VAL A 532 -9.74 -7.06 34.72
C VAL A 532 -8.88 -8.28 35.06
N VAL A 533 -8.56 -8.46 36.35
CA VAL A 533 -7.80 -9.62 36.81
C VAL A 533 -8.69 -10.88 36.80
N ASN A 534 -8.57 -11.71 35.79
CA ASN A 534 -9.45 -12.86 35.54
C ASN A 534 -8.67 -14.11 35.05
N ILE A 535 -9.40 -15.11 34.52
CA ILE A 535 -8.80 -16.37 34.08
C ILE A 535 -7.96 -16.24 32.81
N ALA A 536 -8.20 -15.20 31.99
CA ALA A 536 -7.37 -14.87 30.84
C ALA A 536 -5.93 -14.56 31.30
N ASP A 537 -5.75 -13.79 32.37
CA ASP A 537 -4.43 -13.51 32.95
C ASP A 537 -3.73 -14.76 33.45
N TYR A 538 -4.47 -15.68 34.06
CA TYR A 538 -3.90 -16.97 34.47
C TYR A 538 -3.32 -17.74 33.28
N THR A 539 -3.92 -17.64 32.09
CA THR A 539 -3.35 -18.27 30.89
C THR A 539 -2.06 -17.58 30.45
N VAL A 540 -1.98 -16.25 30.54
CA VAL A 540 -0.73 -15.51 30.29
C VAL A 540 0.37 -15.97 31.25
N TRP A 541 0.10 -15.98 32.56
CA TRP A 541 1.07 -16.44 33.56
C TRP A 541 1.52 -17.88 33.32
N ARG A 542 0.58 -18.79 33.08
CA ARG A 542 0.89 -20.21 32.87
C ARG A 542 1.79 -20.40 31.66
N ASP A 543 1.52 -19.68 30.57
CA ASP A 543 2.26 -19.81 29.32
C ASP A 543 3.67 -19.19 29.43
N HIS A 544 3.90 -18.33 30.43
CA HIS A 544 5.20 -17.69 30.70
C HIS A 544 5.92 -18.24 31.94
N LEU A 545 5.37 -19.26 32.63
CA LEU A 545 5.94 -19.80 33.87
C LEU A 545 7.38 -20.30 33.69
N GLY A 546 8.30 -19.73 34.46
CA GLY A 546 9.72 -20.07 34.46
C GLY A 546 10.57 -19.26 33.47
N GLN A 547 9.99 -18.29 32.76
CA GLN A 547 10.75 -17.34 31.94
C GLN A 547 11.51 -16.34 32.81
N PHE A 548 12.69 -15.94 32.33
CA PHE A 548 13.59 -14.95 32.93
C PHE A 548 13.76 -13.80 31.95
N THR A 549 13.60 -12.55 32.41
CA THR A 549 13.62 -11.26 31.69
C THR A 549 12.63 -11.20 30.50
N GLY A 550 11.68 -10.25 30.48
CA GLY A 550 10.70 -10.13 29.39
C GLY A 550 9.45 -11.00 29.53
N GLY A 551 9.08 -11.37 30.75
CA GLY A 551 7.92 -12.23 30.98
C GLY A 551 6.66 -11.40 31.21
N LEU A 552 5.69 -11.47 30.30
CA LEU A 552 4.38 -10.79 30.36
C LEU A 552 3.61 -10.92 31.70
N ALA A 553 4.03 -11.84 32.58
CA ALA A 553 3.43 -12.13 33.86
C ALA A 553 4.36 -11.99 35.08
N ASP A 554 5.43 -11.19 35.00
CA ASP A 554 6.25 -10.83 36.16
C ASP A 554 5.66 -9.61 36.90
N SER A 555 4.60 -9.84 37.69
CA SER A 555 3.93 -8.78 38.46
C SER A 555 4.84 -8.06 39.47
N ASN A 556 5.93 -8.71 39.89
CA ASN A 556 6.78 -8.19 40.97
C ASN A 556 8.08 -7.55 40.45
N GLY A 557 8.35 -7.67 39.14
CA GLY A 557 9.47 -7.02 38.44
C GLY A 557 10.83 -7.52 38.89
N ASN A 558 10.95 -8.79 39.29
CA ASN A 558 12.24 -9.39 39.69
C ASN A 558 12.95 -10.11 38.54
N GLY A 559 12.40 -10.01 37.34
CA GLY A 559 12.83 -10.67 36.12
C GLY A 559 12.35 -12.11 36.00
N TRP A 560 11.57 -12.70 36.90
CA TRP A 560 11.17 -14.11 36.84
C TRP A 560 9.66 -14.30 36.96
N VAL A 561 9.03 -14.89 35.95
CA VAL A 561 7.63 -15.35 36.05
C VAL A 561 7.56 -16.62 36.89
N ASN A 562 7.09 -16.50 38.13
CA ASN A 562 7.08 -17.61 39.06
C ASN A 562 5.82 -17.63 39.95
N HIS A 563 5.86 -18.41 41.04
CA HIS A 563 4.71 -18.58 41.93
C HIS A 563 4.42 -17.34 42.79
N ALA A 564 5.39 -16.43 42.96
CA ALA A 564 5.17 -15.11 43.57
C ALA A 564 4.19 -14.28 42.73
N ASP A 565 4.29 -14.34 41.40
CA ASP A 565 3.40 -13.61 40.50
C ASP A 565 2.00 -14.19 40.48
N LEU A 566 1.91 -15.52 40.49
CA LEU A 566 0.62 -16.20 40.67
C LEU A 566 -0.04 -15.81 42.00
N ALA A 567 0.75 -15.60 43.07
CA ALA A 567 0.21 -15.16 44.35
C ALA A 567 -0.36 -13.73 44.25
N SER A 568 0.29 -12.84 43.48
CA SER A 568 -0.25 -11.51 43.19
C SER A 568 -1.60 -11.62 42.46
N TRP A 569 -1.66 -12.36 41.35
CA TRP A 569 -2.91 -12.61 40.61
C TRP A 569 -4.02 -13.17 41.51
N ARG A 570 -3.72 -14.18 42.34
CA ARG A 570 -4.69 -14.78 43.27
C ARG A 570 -5.27 -13.78 44.26
N SER A 571 -4.45 -12.84 44.75
CA SER A 571 -4.89 -11.84 45.74
C SER A 571 -5.78 -10.74 45.14
N HIS A 572 -5.80 -10.63 43.82
CA HIS A 572 -6.53 -9.60 43.08
C HIS A 572 -7.59 -10.18 42.13
N PHE A 573 -7.74 -11.51 42.05
CA PHE A 573 -8.71 -12.17 41.17
C PHE A 573 -10.13 -11.60 41.34
N GLY A 574 -10.73 -11.21 40.22
CA GLY A 574 -12.05 -10.58 40.15
C GLY A 574 -12.04 -9.06 40.32
N ARG A 575 -10.88 -8.42 40.50
CA ARG A 575 -10.79 -6.94 40.51
C ARG A 575 -10.91 -6.37 39.11
N VAL A 576 -11.63 -5.25 39.02
CA VAL A 576 -11.67 -4.36 37.87
C VAL A 576 -10.78 -3.17 38.21
N LEU A 577 -9.69 -2.98 37.46
CA LEU A 577 -8.65 -2.00 37.74
C LEU A 577 -8.85 -0.68 36.97
N GLY A 578 -9.74 -0.71 35.98
CA GLY A 578 -10.14 0.41 35.15
C GLY A 578 -10.32 -0.08 33.72
N ALA A 579 -11.38 0.34 33.04
CA ALA A 579 -11.47 0.08 31.60
C ALA A 579 -10.42 0.96 30.93
N LEU A 580 -9.47 0.37 30.19
CA LEU A 580 -8.67 1.13 29.24
C LEU A 580 -9.65 1.94 28.38
N LEU A 581 -9.47 3.27 28.37
CA LEU A 581 -10.22 4.10 27.44
C LEU A 581 -9.95 3.51 26.04
N PRO A 582 -10.98 3.28 25.22
CA PRO A 582 -10.72 2.91 23.84
C PRO A 582 -9.87 4.02 23.26
N LEU A 583 -8.62 3.68 22.90
CA LEU A 583 -7.80 4.53 22.05
C LEU A 583 -8.69 4.94 20.87
N SER A 584 -8.62 6.20 20.47
CA SER A 584 -9.10 6.65 19.17
C SER A 584 -8.21 6.02 18.09
N ILE A 585 -8.32 4.71 17.95
CA ILE A 585 -8.01 4.01 16.71
C ILE A 585 -8.91 4.72 15.68
N PRO A 586 -8.38 5.24 14.56
CA PRO A 586 -9.22 5.71 13.47
C PRO A 586 -10.20 4.60 13.15
N GLU A 587 -11.46 4.74 13.58
CA GLU A 587 -12.43 3.69 13.38
C GLU A 587 -12.63 3.56 11.86
N PRO A 588 -12.49 2.36 11.26
CA PRO A 588 -12.73 2.19 9.84
C PRO A 588 -14.22 2.41 9.56
N ALA A 589 -14.61 3.65 9.25
CA ALA A 589 -15.87 4.14 8.66
C ALA A 589 -17.22 3.57 9.20
N ALA A 590 -17.23 2.75 10.24
CA ALA A 590 -18.40 2.05 10.74
C ALA A 590 -19.37 3.01 11.43
N ALA A 591 -18.85 4.04 12.10
CA ALA A 591 -19.64 5.12 12.69
C ALA A 591 -20.40 5.93 11.61
N LEU A 592 -19.80 6.13 10.42
CA LEU A 592 -20.44 6.80 9.28
C LEU A 592 -21.55 5.94 8.64
N LEU A 593 -21.40 4.61 8.64
CA LEU A 593 -22.46 3.68 8.23
C LEU A 593 -23.64 3.63 9.22
N ALA A 594 -23.38 3.80 10.52
CA ALA A 594 -24.45 3.90 11.53
C ALA A 594 -25.22 5.23 11.44
N ALA A 595 -24.53 6.34 11.16
CA ALA A 595 -25.16 7.65 10.99
C ALA A 595 -26.02 7.74 9.71
N THR A 596 -25.54 7.16 8.60
CA THR A 596 -26.30 7.14 7.33
C THR A 596 -27.50 6.20 7.37
N SER A 597 -27.38 5.04 8.03
CA SER A 597 -28.52 4.11 8.18
C SER A 597 -29.65 4.68 9.05
N LEU A 598 -29.34 5.50 10.07
CA LEU A 598 -30.36 6.22 10.85
C LEU A 598 -31.03 7.37 10.07
N ALA A 599 -30.30 8.04 9.18
CA ALA A 599 -30.86 9.08 8.31
C ALA A 599 -31.82 8.52 7.24
N PHE A 600 -31.57 7.30 6.72
CA PHE A 600 -32.49 6.64 5.78
C PHE A 600 -33.75 6.08 6.46
N VAL A 601 -33.70 5.75 7.75
CA VAL A 601 -34.87 5.29 8.52
C VAL A 601 -35.78 6.46 8.92
N SER A 602 -35.24 7.65 9.16
CA SER A 602 -36.04 8.85 9.48
C SER A 602 -36.71 9.48 8.26
N GLN A 603 -36.24 9.21 7.03
CA GLN A 603 -36.88 9.64 5.79
C GLN A 603 -37.97 8.67 5.27
N ARG A 604 -38.27 7.58 6.00
CA ARG A 604 -39.33 6.61 5.65
C ARG A 604 -40.50 6.57 6.65
N ARG A 605 -40.80 7.68 7.34
CA ARG A 605 -42.04 7.82 8.10
C ARG A 605 -42.93 8.94 7.57
#